data_AF-A0A8C3UZ36-F1
#
_entry.id   AF-A0A8C3UZ36-F1
#
_cell.length_a   1.000
_cell.length_b   1.000
_cell.length_c   1.000
_cell.angle_alpha   90.00
_cell.angle_beta   90.00
_cell.angle_gamma   90.00
#
_symmetry.space_group_name_H-M   'P 1'
#
loop_
_entity.id
_entity.type
_entity.pdbx_description
1 polymer ?
#
loop_
_entity_poly.entity_id
_entity_poly.type
_entity_poly.pdbx_seq_one_letter_code
_entity_poly.pdbx_strand_id
1 'polypeptide(L)'
;MLEILSLILQDGDPNQHIVDAGDPVPDPAGRGPRKTQKITKKTPKNQKKMQKKSEKNLKKCQKFQIFFPGTVWMLEILSLIRQDGDPRWCRSVPNWDRGPWLETLLGLRRARANARPRIISSHLPVHMFPKAFFGSKAKVIYTVRDPKDVLVSLFHFARIFRPYRDPGSLGDFMDKFLQGDVPFGSWFQHVRGWLQLRGRENFFWISYEELQQDLRGSVQRLCSFLCHPLSPAALDAVVTNASFAAMSHNPMSNFSLSPGFILDRSRGPFLRKGISGDWRNHLSPEQSRRFDLVYREPPRFFVPIPGFFAPNP
;
A
#
# COMPACT_ATOMS: atom_id res chain seq x y z
N MET A 1 -8.48 -10.57 -6.43
CA MET A 1 -8.17 -9.11 -6.40
C MET A 1 -8.77 -8.35 -7.58
N LEU A 2 -8.74 -8.88 -8.82
CA LEU A 2 -9.48 -8.28 -9.95
C LEU A 2 -11.01 -8.48 -9.88
N GLU A 3 -11.49 -9.56 -9.25
CA GLU A 3 -12.95 -9.78 -9.03
C GLU A 3 -13.52 -8.94 -7.88
N ILE A 4 -12.70 -8.58 -6.89
CA ILE A 4 -13.15 -7.73 -5.76
C ILE A 4 -13.34 -6.28 -6.21
N LEU A 5 -12.60 -5.85 -7.23
CA LEU A 5 -12.86 -4.58 -7.93
C LEU A 5 -14.12 -4.62 -8.81
N SER A 6 -14.60 -5.81 -9.20
CA SER A 6 -15.86 -5.97 -9.94
C SER A 6 -17.08 -5.80 -9.04
N LEU A 7 -17.00 -6.31 -7.80
CA LEU A 7 -18.11 -6.26 -6.84
C LEU A 7 -18.35 -4.84 -6.28
N ILE A 8 -17.32 -3.98 -6.26
CA ILE A 8 -17.45 -2.57 -5.85
C ILE A 8 -18.09 -1.70 -6.97
N LEU A 9 -18.30 -2.26 -8.18
CA LEU A 9 -18.83 -1.55 -9.34
C LEU A 9 -20.26 -1.97 -9.74
N GLN A 10 -20.96 -2.76 -8.91
CA GLN A 10 -22.31 -3.27 -9.24
C GLN A 10 -23.49 -2.61 -8.51
N ASP A 11 -23.31 -1.54 -7.73
CA ASP A 11 -24.44 -0.68 -7.36
C ASP A 11 -24.54 0.50 -8.33
N GLY A 12 -25.52 0.37 -9.22
CA GLY A 12 -25.85 1.28 -10.30
C GLY A 12 -26.55 2.57 -9.86
N ASP A 13 -26.52 3.51 -10.79
CA ASP A 13 -27.12 4.84 -10.79
C ASP A 13 -28.65 4.80 -10.52
N PRO A 14 -29.19 5.60 -9.57
CA PRO A 14 -30.61 5.70 -9.31
C PRO A 14 -31.24 6.69 -10.30
N ASN A 15 -31.58 6.24 -11.51
CA ASN A 15 -32.64 6.80 -12.37
C ASN A 15 -32.55 6.19 -13.78
N GLN A 16 -33.09 4.98 -13.98
CA GLN A 16 -33.71 4.63 -15.27
C GLN A 16 -34.94 3.73 -15.04
N HIS A 17 -36.04 4.14 -15.66
CA HIS A 17 -37.37 3.56 -15.59
C HIS A 17 -37.49 2.21 -16.31
N ILE A 18 -38.26 1.29 -15.69
CA ILE A 18 -39.33 0.42 -16.23
C ILE A 18 -39.31 0.14 -17.74
N VAL A 19 -39.12 -1.13 -18.16
CA VAL A 19 -40.13 -2.02 -18.82
C VAL A 19 -39.58 -3.44 -19.13
N ASP A 20 -40.42 -4.43 -18.78
CA ASP A 20 -40.72 -5.77 -19.34
C ASP A 20 -39.68 -6.79 -19.88
N ALA A 21 -39.72 -7.96 -19.21
CA ALA A 21 -40.06 -9.31 -19.68
C ALA A 21 -39.48 -9.92 -20.97
N GLY A 22 -38.89 -11.11 -20.84
CA GLY A 22 -38.86 -12.12 -21.91
C GLY A 22 -37.63 -13.05 -21.90
N ASP A 23 -37.72 -14.19 -21.20
CA ASP A 23 -36.96 -15.42 -21.50
C ASP A 23 -37.60 -16.11 -22.73
N PRO A 24 -36.87 -16.89 -23.58
CA PRO A 24 -36.58 -18.29 -23.21
C PRO A 24 -35.27 -18.93 -23.74
N VAL A 25 -34.96 -20.05 -23.09
CA VAL A 25 -33.94 -21.09 -23.35
C VAL A 25 -34.24 -21.88 -24.65
N PRO A 26 -33.25 -22.53 -25.29
CA PRO A 26 -33.28 -24.00 -25.32
C PRO A 26 -31.90 -24.70 -25.13
N ASP A 27 -32.02 -25.98 -24.75
CA ASP A 27 -31.05 -27.00 -24.31
C ASP A 27 -30.45 -27.82 -25.50
N PRO A 28 -29.86 -29.03 -25.33
CA PRO A 28 -28.42 -29.34 -25.31
C PRO A 28 -27.89 -30.16 -26.51
N ALA A 29 -26.59 -30.47 -26.44
CA ALA A 29 -25.89 -31.68 -26.93
C ALA A 29 -24.87 -31.49 -28.07
N GLY A 30 -23.70 -32.11 -27.90
CA GLY A 30 -22.73 -32.36 -28.97
C GLY A 30 -21.26 -32.23 -28.57
N ARG A 31 -20.68 -33.26 -27.93
CA ARG A 31 -19.21 -33.40 -27.75
C ARG A 31 -18.59 -34.03 -29.01
N GLY A 32 -17.53 -33.43 -29.52
CA GLY A 32 -16.64 -33.93 -30.58
C GLY A 32 -15.31 -33.13 -30.63
N PRO A 33 -14.21 -33.66 -31.18
CA PRO A 33 -12.95 -33.82 -30.44
C PRO A 33 -11.93 -32.66 -30.48
N ARG A 34 -10.98 -32.75 -29.54
CA ARG A 34 -9.86 -31.85 -29.22
C ARG A 34 -9.10 -31.30 -30.45
N LYS A 35 -9.04 -29.97 -30.56
CA LYS A 35 -7.98 -29.25 -31.28
C LYS A 35 -6.99 -28.67 -30.26
N THR A 36 -5.72 -29.02 -30.41
CA THR A 36 -4.56 -28.47 -29.70
C THR A 36 -4.47 -26.96 -29.96
N GLN A 37 -4.96 -26.14 -29.02
CA GLN A 37 -4.76 -24.69 -29.05
C GLN A 37 -3.38 -24.34 -28.48
N LYS A 38 -2.53 -23.79 -29.34
CA LYS A 38 -1.34 -23.03 -28.96
C LYS A 38 -1.70 -22.01 -27.88
N ILE A 39 -1.14 -22.16 -26.69
CA ILE A 39 -1.27 -21.19 -25.60
C ILE A 39 -0.45 -19.95 -25.98
N THR A 40 -1.04 -19.06 -26.78
CA THR A 40 -0.58 -17.69 -26.86
C THR A 40 -0.91 -17.02 -25.53
N LYS A 41 0.11 -16.74 -24.71
CA LYS A 41 0.00 -15.95 -23.48
C LYS A 41 -0.48 -14.54 -23.80
N LYS A 42 -1.79 -14.36 -23.95
CA LYS A 42 -2.42 -13.04 -24.01
C LYS A 42 -2.33 -12.42 -22.63
N THR A 43 -1.41 -11.48 -22.46
CA THR A 43 -1.40 -10.54 -21.34
C THR A 43 -2.81 -9.95 -21.20
N PRO A 44 -3.45 -9.93 -20.03
CA PRO A 44 -4.80 -9.39 -19.91
C PRO A 44 -4.76 -7.92 -20.35
N LYS A 45 -5.53 -7.57 -21.40
CA LYS A 45 -5.64 -6.21 -21.95
C LYS A 45 -5.87 -5.14 -20.86
N ASN A 46 -6.44 -5.54 -19.72
CA ASN A 46 -6.70 -4.70 -18.55
C ASN A 46 -5.43 -4.20 -17.82
N GLN A 47 -4.35 -4.99 -17.71
CA GLN A 47 -3.12 -4.55 -17.04
C GLN A 47 -2.37 -3.49 -17.86
N LYS A 48 -2.23 -3.71 -19.18
CA LYS A 48 -1.62 -2.72 -20.08
C LYS A 48 -2.46 -1.43 -20.16
N LYS A 49 -3.79 -1.52 -20.02
CA LYS A 49 -4.70 -0.37 -19.99
C LYS A 49 -4.59 0.43 -18.69
N MET A 50 -4.45 -0.23 -17.53
CA MET A 50 -4.15 0.45 -16.25
C MET A 50 -2.79 1.15 -16.28
N GLN A 51 -1.77 0.50 -16.86
CA GLN A 51 -0.40 1.03 -16.95
C GLN A 51 -0.29 2.23 -17.90
N LYS A 52 -0.91 2.17 -19.09
CA LYS A 52 -0.98 3.34 -20.00
C LYS A 52 -1.78 4.50 -19.40
N LYS A 53 -2.83 4.20 -18.62
CA LYS A 53 -3.64 5.22 -17.93
C LYS A 53 -2.86 5.85 -16.77
N SER A 54 -2.08 5.11 -15.99
CA SER A 54 -1.24 5.69 -14.93
C SER A 54 -0.11 6.56 -15.51
N GLU A 55 0.51 6.14 -16.62
CA GLU A 55 1.57 6.88 -17.32
C GLU A 55 1.14 8.25 -17.85
N LYS A 56 -0.02 8.36 -18.52
CA LYS A 56 -0.50 9.65 -19.08
C LYS A 56 -0.84 10.68 -18.00
N ASN A 57 -1.19 10.23 -16.79
CA ASN A 57 -1.65 11.10 -15.70
C ASN A 57 -0.53 11.61 -14.79
N LEU A 58 0.63 10.94 -14.80
CA LEU A 58 1.77 11.35 -13.98
C LEU A 58 2.58 12.50 -14.61
N LYS A 59 2.61 12.62 -15.95
CA LYS A 59 3.35 13.68 -16.68
C LYS A 59 2.89 15.13 -16.40
N LYS A 60 1.70 15.35 -15.81
CA LYS A 60 1.18 16.70 -15.50
C LYS A 60 1.44 17.16 -14.06
N CYS A 61 2.17 16.39 -13.26
CA CYS A 61 2.16 16.54 -11.82
C CYS A 61 3.56 16.73 -11.25
N GLN A 62 3.99 18.00 -11.14
CA GLN A 62 5.22 18.35 -10.44
C GLN A 62 4.93 18.53 -8.94
N LYS A 63 5.70 17.80 -8.11
CA LYS A 63 5.61 17.65 -6.64
C LYS A 63 4.57 16.64 -6.14
N PHE A 64 4.95 15.36 -6.18
CA PHE A 64 4.36 14.30 -5.35
C PHE A 64 5.36 13.88 -4.27
N GLN A 65 4.84 13.50 -3.10
CA GLN A 65 5.52 12.70 -2.10
C GLN A 65 4.78 11.36 -2.00
N ILE A 66 5.48 10.24 -2.16
CA ILE A 66 4.88 8.90 -2.33
C ILE A 66 5.46 7.90 -1.31
N PHE A 67 4.61 7.12 -0.62
CA PHE A 67 4.93 6.22 0.52
C PHE A 67 4.68 4.73 0.26
N PHE A 68 5.26 3.85 1.11
CA PHE A 68 5.20 2.36 1.15
C PHE A 68 5.18 1.82 2.62
N PRO A 69 4.93 0.51 2.93
CA PRO A 69 4.16 0.04 4.10
C PRO A 69 4.70 0.46 5.47
N GLY A 70 3.78 0.80 6.38
CA GLY A 70 3.99 1.79 7.45
C GLY A 70 3.28 3.13 7.17
N THR A 71 2.48 3.15 6.09
CA THR A 71 1.95 4.34 5.41
C THR A 71 1.21 5.30 6.32
N VAL A 72 0.40 4.82 7.27
CA VAL A 72 -0.49 5.69 8.04
C VAL A 72 0.31 6.59 8.99
N TRP A 73 1.36 6.07 9.62
CA TRP A 73 2.20 6.86 10.52
C TRP A 73 3.03 7.89 9.75
N MET A 74 3.70 7.46 8.68
CA MET A 74 4.47 8.37 7.82
C MET A 74 3.57 9.44 7.18
N LEU A 75 2.37 9.07 6.75
CA LEU A 75 1.37 10.00 6.20
C LEU A 75 0.91 11.02 7.25
N GLU A 76 0.76 10.61 8.51
CA GLU A 76 0.46 11.54 9.60
C GLU A 76 1.60 12.54 9.80
N ILE A 77 2.83 12.04 9.94
CA ILE A 77 4.05 12.84 10.09
C ILE A 77 4.13 13.89 8.98
N LEU A 78 3.91 13.49 7.73
CA LEU A 78 4.06 14.39 6.58
C LEU A 78 2.89 15.34 6.41
N SER A 79 1.69 14.95 6.85
CA SER A 79 0.57 15.87 6.90
C SER A 79 0.80 16.98 7.93
N LEU A 80 1.43 16.65 9.06
CA LEU A 80 1.82 17.61 10.09
C LEU A 80 3.00 18.48 9.63
N ILE A 81 4.04 17.91 9.01
CA ILE A 81 5.16 18.68 8.42
C ILE A 81 4.63 19.68 7.39
N ARG A 82 3.72 19.24 6.51
CA ARG A 82 3.11 20.10 5.49
C ARG A 82 2.38 21.32 6.09
N GLN A 83 1.86 21.18 7.30
CA GLN A 83 1.10 22.21 8.00
C GLN A 83 1.88 22.84 9.15
N ASP A 84 3.22 22.76 9.12
CA ASP A 84 4.09 23.38 10.13
C ASP A 84 3.75 22.96 11.57
N GLY A 85 3.37 21.69 11.75
CA GLY A 85 2.98 21.11 13.04
C GLY A 85 1.51 21.33 13.43
N ASP A 86 0.73 22.09 12.66
CA ASP A 86 -0.68 22.35 12.92
C ASP A 86 -1.55 21.10 12.70
N PRO A 87 -2.22 20.58 13.74
CA PRO A 87 -3.00 19.35 13.63
C PRO A 87 -4.40 19.55 13.02
N ARG A 88 -4.86 20.78 12.73
CA ARG A 88 -6.22 21.04 12.23
C ARG A 88 -6.57 20.19 11.00
N TRP A 89 -5.64 20.02 10.06
CA TRP A 89 -5.88 19.18 8.88
C TRP A 89 -5.98 17.69 9.22
N CYS A 90 -5.11 17.21 10.11
CA CYS A 90 -5.11 15.82 10.59
C CYS A 90 -6.34 15.49 11.45
N ARG A 91 -6.96 16.50 12.08
CA ARG A 91 -8.18 16.36 12.90
C ARG A 91 -9.48 16.56 12.13
N SER A 92 -9.44 17.14 10.93
CA SER A 92 -10.65 17.44 10.13
C SER A 92 -10.79 16.58 8.87
N VAL A 93 -9.69 16.06 8.32
CA VAL A 93 -9.71 15.30 7.07
C VAL A 93 -9.16 13.89 7.28
N PRO A 94 -9.90 12.84 6.86
CA PRO A 94 -9.45 11.46 6.98
C PRO A 94 -8.08 11.23 6.31
N ASN A 95 -7.27 10.37 6.91
CA ASN A 95 -5.92 10.04 6.47
C ASN A 95 -5.91 9.61 4.98
N TRP A 96 -6.86 8.78 4.57
CA TRP A 96 -6.99 8.32 3.17
C TRP A 96 -7.40 9.41 2.16
N ASP A 97 -7.84 10.58 2.62
CA ASP A 97 -8.12 11.74 1.77
C ASP A 97 -6.92 12.69 1.71
N ARG A 98 -6.14 12.77 2.79
CA ARG A 98 -4.87 13.52 2.84
C ARG A 98 -3.78 12.89 1.98
N GLY A 99 -3.66 11.56 2.05
CA GLY A 99 -2.68 10.76 1.30
C GLY A 99 -3.32 9.57 0.59
N PRO A 100 -4.13 9.81 -0.45
CA PRO A 100 -4.88 8.75 -1.13
C PRO A 100 -3.98 7.71 -1.81
N TRP A 101 -4.43 6.44 -1.82
CA TRP A 101 -3.72 5.33 -2.47
C TRP A 101 -3.88 5.32 -3.99
N LEU A 102 -2.75 5.40 -4.69
CA LEU A 102 -2.69 5.50 -6.16
C LEU A 102 -3.30 4.30 -6.89
N GLU A 103 -3.17 3.11 -6.32
CA GLU A 103 -3.65 1.84 -6.86
C GLU A 103 -5.18 1.69 -6.80
N THR A 104 -5.87 2.54 -6.02
CA THR A 104 -7.34 2.53 -5.92
C THR A 104 -7.97 3.54 -6.88
N LEU A 105 -9.14 3.23 -7.44
CA LEU A 105 -9.84 4.15 -8.34
C LEU A 105 -10.22 5.46 -7.64
N LEU A 106 -10.76 5.37 -6.42
CA LEU A 106 -11.12 6.53 -5.61
C LEU A 106 -9.88 7.33 -5.21
N GLY A 107 -8.82 6.66 -4.76
CA GLY A 107 -7.58 7.33 -4.40
C GLY A 107 -6.93 8.04 -5.58
N LEU A 108 -6.93 7.45 -6.79
CA LEU A 108 -6.45 8.13 -7.99
C LEU A 108 -7.29 9.37 -8.35
N ARG A 109 -8.61 9.33 -8.17
CA ARG A 109 -9.48 10.50 -8.38
C ARG A 109 -9.15 11.59 -7.35
N ARG A 110 -9.08 11.25 -6.07
CA ARG A 110 -8.73 12.18 -4.97
C ARG A 110 -7.34 12.79 -5.15
N ALA A 111 -6.34 11.98 -5.50
CA ALA A 111 -4.98 12.43 -5.80
C ALA A 111 -4.90 13.49 -6.92
N ARG A 112 -5.87 13.50 -7.84
CA ARG A 112 -5.94 14.53 -8.90
C ARG A 112 -6.64 15.80 -8.44
N ALA A 113 -7.63 15.66 -7.56
CA ALA A 113 -8.38 16.78 -7.00
C ALA A 113 -7.60 17.52 -5.89
N ASN A 114 -6.72 16.83 -5.16
CA ASN A 114 -5.95 17.43 -4.07
C ASN A 114 -5.05 18.59 -4.54
N ALA A 115 -5.09 19.71 -3.81
CA ALA A 115 -4.21 20.84 -4.04
C ALA A 115 -2.74 20.47 -3.82
N ARG A 116 -1.83 21.16 -4.53
CA ARG A 116 -0.38 21.00 -4.36
C ARG A 116 0.11 21.71 -3.09
N PRO A 117 1.23 21.27 -2.48
CA PRO A 117 1.97 20.02 -2.76
C PRO A 117 1.13 18.79 -2.37
N ARG A 118 1.19 17.74 -3.20
CA ARG A 118 0.36 16.54 -2.99
C ARG A 118 1.13 15.45 -2.24
N ILE A 119 0.45 14.89 -1.26
CA ILE A 119 0.83 13.69 -0.54
C ILE A 119 0.03 12.53 -1.16
N ILE A 120 0.69 11.45 -1.57
CA ILE A 120 0.06 10.27 -2.20
C ILE A 120 0.64 9.03 -1.55
N SER A 121 -0.17 7.99 -1.37
CA SER A 121 0.29 6.71 -0.84
C SER A 121 0.29 5.63 -1.93
N SER A 122 1.12 4.60 -1.78
CA SER A 122 1.11 3.44 -2.66
C SER A 122 1.64 2.18 -1.96
N HIS A 123 1.19 1.00 -2.38
CA HIS A 123 1.81 -0.27 -2.01
C HIS A 123 2.31 -1.08 -3.22
N LEU A 124 2.25 -0.49 -4.42
CA LEU A 124 2.81 -1.08 -5.64
C LEU A 124 4.33 -1.36 -5.56
N PRO A 125 4.79 -2.55 -5.95
CA PRO A 125 6.22 -2.80 -6.10
C PRO A 125 6.82 -1.89 -7.18
N VAL A 126 8.13 -1.59 -7.08
CA VAL A 126 8.82 -0.60 -7.94
C VAL A 126 8.61 -0.84 -9.44
N HIS A 127 8.52 -2.11 -9.87
CA HIS A 127 8.34 -2.48 -11.29
C HIS A 127 6.91 -2.26 -11.80
N MET A 128 5.92 -2.12 -10.90
CA MET A 128 4.54 -1.73 -11.22
C MET A 128 4.30 -0.22 -11.03
N PHE A 129 5.27 0.48 -10.44
CA PHE A 129 5.16 1.90 -10.19
C PHE A 129 5.14 2.70 -11.51
N PRO A 130 4.41 3.84 -11.62
CA PRO A 130 4.25 4.50 -12.91
C PRO A 130 5.59 5.03 -13.44
N LYS A 131 5.94 4.66 -14.68
CA LYS A 131 7.26 4.94 -15.28
C LYS A 131 7.62 6.42 -15.32
N ALA A 132 6.63 7.29 -15.46
CA ALA A 132 6.83 8.73 -15.47
C ALA A 132 7.40 9.29 -14.13
N PHE A 133 7.42 8.50 -13.06
CA PHE A 133 8.05 8.89 -11.80
C PHE A 133 9.57 8.98 -11.96
N PHE A 134 10.16 7.99 -12.64
CA PHE A 134 11.61 7.84 -12.73
C PHE A 134 12.30 8.95 -13.55
N GLY A 135 11.54 9.70 -14.36
CA GLY A 135 12.01 10.90 -15.07
C GLY A 135 11.52 12.22 -14.46
N SER A 136 10.97 12.21 -13.24
CA SER A 136 10.36 13.39 -12.60
C SER A 136 11.14 13.86 -11.37
N LYS A 137 10.86 15.09 -10.92
CA LYS A 137 11.36 15.66 -9.65
C LYS A 137 10.50 15.27 -8.44
N ALA A 138 9.57 14.33 -8.58
CA ALA A 138 8.76 13.86 -7.45
C ALA A 138 9.67 13.11 -6.45
N LYS A 139 9.36 13.23 -5.15
CA LYS A 139 10.11 12.59 -4.07
C LYS A 139 9.37 11.34 -3.60
N VAL A 140 10.12 10.31 -3.23
CA VAL A 140 9.60 9.09 -2.58
C VAL A 140 10.22 8.98 -1.20
N ILE A 141 9.40 8.61 -0.21
CA ILE A 141 9.83 8.25 1.14
C ILE A 141 9.39 6.81 1.37
N TYR A 142 10.34 5.88 1.44
CA TYR A 142 10.09 4.46 1.59
C TYR A 142 10.29 4.03 3.04
N THR A 143 9.22 3.53 3.68
CA THR A 143 9.33 2.93 5.01
C THR A 143 9.56 1.42 4.89
N VAL A 144 10.60 0.93 5.56
CA VAL A 144 10.86 -0.50 5.75
C VAL A 144 10.55 -0.88 7.21
N ARG A 145 10.23 -2.13 7.48
CA ARG A 145 9.96 -2.63 8.83
C ARG A 145 10.44 -4.07 8.93
N ASP A 146 10.77 -4.55 10.13
CA ASP A 146 11.04 -5.96 10.38
C ASP A 146 9.95 -6.83 9.72
N PRO A 147 10.31 -7.74 8.80
CA PRO A 147 9.34 -8.51 8.04
C PRO A 147 8.50 -9.46 8.90
N LYS A 148 8.98 -9.88 10.08
CA LYS A 148 8.20 -10.69 11.02
C LYS A 148 7.10 -9.85 11.68
N ASP A 149 7.38 -8.59 12.00
CA ASP A 149 6.34 -7.66 12.46
C ASP A 149 5.36 -7.29 11.35
N VAL A 150 5.84 -7.15 10.10
CA VAL A 150 4.97 -6.96 8.93
C VAL A 150 4.02 -8.15 8.78
N LEU A 151 4.53 -9.37 8.85
CA LEU A 151 3.72 -10.60 8.82
C LEU A 151 2.61 -10.57 9.87
N VAL A 152 2.95 -10.35 11.14
CA VAL A 152 1.98 -10.34 12.24
C VAL A 152 0.97 -9.20 12.07
N SER A 153 1.43 -8.01 11.71
CA SER A 153 0.55 -6.86 11.45
C SER A 153 -0.42 -7.13 10.31
N LEU A 154 0.06 -7.73 9.21
CA LEU A 154 -0.76 -8.07 8.05
C LEU A 154 -1.75 -9.19 8.36
N PHE A 155 -1.36 -10.18 9.15
CA PHE A 155 -2.26 -11.25 9.62
C PHE A 155 -3.47 -10.67 10.37
N HIS A 156 -3.23 -9.79 11.35
CA HIS A 156 -4.31 -9.14 12.09
C HIS A 156 -5.15 -8.21 11.19
N PHE A 157 -4.50 -7.46 10.28
CA PHE A 157 -5.20 -6.62 9.32
C PHE A 157 -6.12 -7.44 8.40
N ALA A 158 -5.66 -8.60 7.92
CA ALA A 158 -6.44 -9.50 7.07
C ALA A 158 -7.70 -10.04 7.76
N ARG A 159 -7.71 -10.13 9.10
CA ARG A 159 -8.90 -10.55 9.86
C ARG A 159 -9.98 -9.47 9.93
N ILE A 160 -9.58 -8.20 9.92
CA ILE A 160 -10.50 -7.06 10.04
C ILE A 160 -10.87 -6.46 8.67
N PHE A 161 -10.02 -6.60 7.66
CA PHE A 161 -10.25 -6.03 6.33
C PHE A 161 -11.09 -6.97 5.46
N ARG A 162 -12.39 -6.68 5.35
CA ARG A 162 -13.40 -7.53 4.68
C ARG A 162 -13.07 -7.88 3.21
N PRO A 163 -12.40 -7.03 2.42
CA PRO A 163 -11.98 -7.42 1.08
C PRO A 163 -10.90 -8.50 1.03
N TYR A 164 -10.27 -8.88 2.15
CA TYR A 164 -9.37 -10.02 2.19
C TYR A 164 -10.14 -11.31 2.51
N ARG A 165 -9.62 -12.43 2.00
CA ARG A 165 -10.05 -13.75 2.46
C ARG A 165 -9.59 -13.95 3.90
N ASP A 166 -10.31 -14.78 4.65
CA ASP A 166 -9.88 -15.16 5.99
C ASP A 166 -8.43 -15.68 5.94
N PRO A 167 -7.50 -15.12 6.74
CA PRO A 167 -6.10 -15.54 6.72
C PRO A 167 -5.89 -16.97 7.24
N GLY A 168 -6.85 -17.56 7.96
CA GLY A 168 -6.70 -18.87 8.58
C GLY A 168 -5.78 -18.82 9.82
N SER A 169 -4.97 -19.85 10.02
CA SER A 169 -3.98 -19.85 11.10
C SER A 169 -2.80 -18.91 10.78
N LEU A 170 -2.09 -18.44 11.80
CA LEU A 170 -0.88 -17.64 11.60
C LEU A 170 0.21 -18.43 10.87
N GLY A 171 0.27 -19.76 11.06
CA GLY A 171 1.21 -20.64 10.36
C GLY A 171 0.95 -20.68 8.86
N ASP A 172 -0.29 -20.93 8.45
CA ASP A 172 -0.68 -20.95 7.03
C ASP A 172 -0.49 -19.57 6.38
N PHE A 173 -0.79 -18.51 7.12
CA PHE A 173 -0.59 -17.16 6.65
C PHE A 173 0.90 -16.81 6.48
N MET A 174 1.76 -17.30 7.38
CA MET A 174 3.22 -17.17 7.26
C MET A 174 3.73 -17.85 5.99
N ASP A 175 3.21 -19.03 5.64
CA ASP A 175 3.61 -19.74 4.42
C ASP A 175 3.28 -18.93 3.17
N LYS A 176 2.05 -18.41 3.10
CA LYS A 176 1.61 -17.51 2.01
C LYS A 176 2.48 -16.26 1.95
N PHE A 177 2.78 -15.63 3.09
CA PHE A 177 3.63 -14.44 3.15
C PHE A 177 5.05 -14.71 2.64
N LEU A 178 5.69 -15.81 3.08
CA LEU A 178 7.03 -16.18 2.66
C LEU A 178 7.09 -16.56 1.17
N GLN A 179 6.02 -17.15 0.64
CA GLN A 179 5.85 -17.43 -0.79
C GLN A 179 5.47 -16.19 -1.61
N GLY A 180 5.18 -15.05 -0.98
CA GLY A 180 4.68 -13.86 -1.66
C GLY A 180 3.26 -14.01 -2.23
N ASP A 181 2.49 -15.01 -1.78
CA ASP A 181 1.06 -15.17 -2.06
C ASP A 181 0.21 -14.30 -1.11
N VAL A 182 0.53 -13.02 -1.08
CA VAL A 182 -0.18 -11.99 -0.33
C VAL A 182 -0.35 -10.76 -1.21
N PRO A 183 -1.27 -9.84 -0.88
CA PRO A 183 -1.42 -8.59 -1.61
C PRO A 183 -0.08 -7.86 -1.76
N PHE A 184 0.19 -7.38 -2.97
CA PHE A 184 1.45 -6.73 -3.38
C PHE A 184 2.70 -7.62 -3.47
N GLY A 185 2.57 -8.93 -3.25
CA GLY A 185 3.58 -9.93 -3.55
C GLY A 185 4.65 -10.11 -2.46
N SER A 186 5.80 -10.64 -2.85
CA SER A 186 6.92 -10.94 -1.94
C SER A 186 7.47 -9.66 -1.28
N TRP A 187 7.44 -9.61 0.06
CA TRP A 187 8.08 -8.54 0.83
C TRP A 187 9.57 -8.38 0.48
N PHE A 188 10.28 -9.50 0.31
CA PHE A 188 11.71 -9.51 -0.03
C PHE A 188 12.00 -8.84 -1.38
N GLN A 189 11.17 -9.11 -2.39
CA GLN A 189 11.32 -8.49 -3.70
C GLN A 189 10.89 -7.03 -3.67
N HIS A 190 9.83 -6.72 -2.91
CA HIS A 190 9.33 -5.37 -2.76
C HIS A 190 10.40 -4.45 -2.16
N VAL A 191 10.97 -4.83 -1.00
CA VAL A 191 12.03 -4.08 -0.33
C VAL A 191 13.29 -4.00 -1.20
N ARG A 192 13.78 -5.12 -1.74
CA ARG A 192 14.96 -5.12 -2.61
C ARG A 192 14.78 -4.21 -3.81
N GLY A 193 13.63 -4.26 -4.48
CA GLY A 193 13.35 -3.45 -5.66
C GLY A 193 13.35 -1.95 -5.35
N TRP A 194 12.66 -1.53 -4.30
CA TRP A 194 12.62 -0.11 -3.92
C TRP A 194 13.98 0.39 -3.42
N LEU A 195 14.69 -0.41 -2.63
CA LEU A 195 16.01 -0.05 -2.09
C LEU A 195 17.12 0.00 -3.14
N GLN A 196 16.88 -0.42 -4.40
CA GLN A 196 17.79 -0.13 -5.52
C GLN A 196 17.83 1.36 -5.88
N LEU A 197 16.85 2.16 -5.42
CA LEU A 197 16.80 3.60 -5.65
C LEU A 197 17.58 4.39 -4.59
N ARG A 198 18.19 3.72 -3.60
CA ARG A 198 19.05 4.36 -2.60
C ARG A 198 20.18 5.14 -3.29
N GLY A 199 20.50 6.31 -2.76
CA GLY A 199 21.48 7.24 -3.33
C GLY A 199 20.90 8.25 -4.33
N ARG A 200 19.66 8.08 -4.81
CA ARG A 200 18.99 9.10 -5.63
C ARG A 200 18.52 10.27 -4.77
N GLU A 201 18.71 11.50 -5.24
CA GLU A 201 18.33 12.74 -4.54
C GLU A 201 16.82 12.86 -4.23
N ASN A 202 15.99 12.16 -4.98
CA ASN A 202 14.54 12.15 -4.83
C ASN A 202 14.00 10.88 -4.16
N PHE A 203 14.86 10.08 -3.54
CA PHE A 203 14.49 8.88 -2.80
C PHE A 203 15.07 8.90 -1.39
N PHE A 204 14.19 8.89 -0.39
CA PHE A 204 14.52 8.72 1.01
C PHE A 204 13.98 7.38 1.49
N TRP A 205 14.70 6.72 2.39
CA TRP A 205 14.21 5.53 3.07
C TRP A 205 14.49 5.63 4.57
N ILE A 206 13.63 5.00 5.35
CA ILE A 206 13.73 4.94 6.81
C ILE A 206 13.07 3.67 7.31
N SER A 207 13.57 3.10 8.40
CA SER A 207 12.89 2.00 9.07
C SER A 207 11.81 2.47 10.04
N TYR A 208 10.78 1.65 10.24
CA TYR A 208 9.79 1.83 11.28
C TYR A 208 10.44 1.87 12.67
N GLU A 209 11.50 1.07 12.84
CA GLU A 209 12.28 0.97 14.06
C GLU A 209 13.06 2.26 14.34
N GLU A 210 13.65 2.92 13.33
CA GLU A 210 14.25 4.26 13.48
C GLU A 210 13.21 5.30 13.93
N LEU A 211 12.00 5.27 13.34
CA LEU A 211 10.92 6.18 13.75
C LEU A 211 10.50 5.96 15.20
N GLN A 212 10.51 4.71 15.68
CA GLN A 212 10.20 4.37 17.07
C GLN A 212 11.31 4.79 18.03
N GLN A 213 12.57 4.60 17.63
CA GLN A 213 13.73 4.88 18.47
C GLN A 213 13.94 6.38 18.67
N ASP A 214 13.84 7.17 17.60
CA ASP A 214 13.97 8.62 17.65
C ASP A 214 13.06 9.28 16.60
N LEU A 215 11.81 9.52 16.98
CA LEU A 215 10.84 10.20 16.13
C LEU A 215 11.29 11.63 15.80
N ARG A 216 11.87 12.36 16.76
CA ARG A 216 12.26 13.77 16.58
C ARG A 216 13.37 13.90 15.53
N GLY A 217 14.46 13.16 15.69
CA GLY A 217 15.57 13.16 14.73
C GLY A 217 15.15 12.64 13.36
N SER A 218 14.25 11.64 13.33
CA SER A 218 13.68 11.14 12.08
C SER A 218 12.87 12.22 11.33
N VAL A 219 12.04 12.99 12.04
CA VAL A 219 11.28 14.11 11.47
C VAL A 219 12.22 15.21 10.97
N GLN A 220 13.31 15.52 11.69
CA GLN A 220 14.31 16.48 11.23
C GLN A 220 14.95 16.04 9.90
N ARG A 221 15.37 14.76 9.79
CA ARG A 221 15.91 14.19 8.55
C ARG A 221 14.91 14.26 7.38
N LEU A 222 13.63 13.98 7.65
CA LEU A 222 12.55 14.12 6.67
C LEU A 222 12.41 15.57 6.21
N CYS A 223 12.41 16.53 7.14
CA CYS A 223 12.33 17.97 6.83
C CYS A 223 13.51 18.42 5.94
N SER A 224 14.73 17.96 6.23
CA SER A 224 15.90 18.22 5.38
C SER A 224 15.73 17.63 3.97
N PHE A 225 15.29 16.38 3.85
CA PHE A 225 15.04 15.74 2.55
C PHE A 225 13.94 16.45 1.74
N LEU A 226 12.92 16.98 2.42
CA LEU A 226 11.80 17.70 1.80
C LEU A 226 12.10 19.17 1.53
N CYS A 227 13.22 19.68 2.04
CA CYS A 227 13.59 21.10 2.03
C CYS A 227 12.50 21.96 2.69
N HIS A 228 11.94 21.48 3.80
CA HIS A 228 10.88 22.14 4.56
C HIS A 228 11.26 22.16 6.05
N PRO A 229 12.18 23.06 6.47
CA PRO A 229 12.62 23.13 7.86
C PRO A 229 11.47 23.59 8.76
N LEU A 230 11.38 23.00 9.95
CA LEU A 230 10.41 23.38 10.97
C LEU A 230 11.08 24.15 12.10
N SER A 231 10.34 25.06 12.74
CA SER A 231 10.75 25.62 14.02
C SER A 231 10.80 24.54 15.10
N PRO A 232 11.54 24.74 16.21
CA PRO A 232 11.56 23.78 17.32
C PRO A 232 10.16 23.44 17.85
N ALA A 233 9.29 24.46 18.01
CA ALA A 233 7.92 24.28 18.46
C ALA A 233 7.05 23.51 17.46
N ALA A 234 7.19 23.79 16.16
CA ALA A 234 6.50 23.03 15.11
C ALA A 234 6.95 21.57 15.08
N LEU A 235 8.25 21.32 15.25
CA LEU A 235 8.80 19.97 15.34
C LEU A 235 8.26 19.21 16.57
N ASP A 236 8.19 19.86 17.74
CA ASP A 236 7.57 19.29 18.94
C ASP A 236 6.09 18.96 18.72
N ALA A 237 5.36 19.83 18.02
CA ALA A 237 3.97 19.61 17.67
C ALA A 237 3.80 18.41 16.71
N VAL A 238 4.69 18.25 15.71
CA VAL A 238 4.69 17.06 14.83
C VAL A 238 4.88 15.80 15.66
N VAL A 239 5.91 15.74 16.51
CA VAL A 239 6.23 14.56 17.34
C VAL A 239 5.06 14.19 18.25
N THR A 240 4.46 15.19 18.89
CA THR A 240 3.32 15.00 19.80
C THR A 240 2.10 14.43 19.08
N ASN A 241 1.70 15.06 17.97
CA ASN A 241 0.48 14.68 17.24
C ASN A 241 0.67 13.42 16.37
N ALA A 242 1.91 13.07 15.99
CA ALA A 242 2.22 11.82 15.31
C ALA A 242 2.46 10.64 16.27
N SER A 243 2.37 10.84 17.59
CA SER A 243 2.51 9.74 18.55
C SER A 243 1.41 8.68 18.36
N PHE A 244 1.71 7.41 18.68
CA PHE A 244 0.71 6.34 18.60
C PHE A 244 -0.55 6.66 19.41
N ALA A 245 -0.38 7.22 20.62
CA ALA A 245 -1.48 7.63 21.48
C ALA A 245 -2.34 8.71 20.83
N ALA A 246 -1.75 9.78 20.26
CA ALA A 246 -2.53 10.82 19.59
C ALA A 246 -3.28 10.26 18.37
N MET A 247 -2.62 9.45 17.56
CA MET A 247 -3.22 8.87 16.36
C MET A 247 -4.33 7.86 16.67
N SER A 248 -4.16 7.02 17.70
CA SER A 248 -5.16 5.99 18.06
C SER A 248 -6.47 6.60 18.56
N HIS A 249 -6.43 7.78 19.16
CA HIS A 249 -7.61 8.53 19.60
C HIS A 249 -8.19 9.47 18.53
N ASN A 250 -7.49 9.70 17.42
CA ASN A 250 -7.97 10.57 16.34
C ASN A 250 -8.82 9.78 15.32
N PRO A 251 -10.15 10.01 15.20
CA PRO A 251 -11.01 9.30 14.25
C PRO A 251 -10.58 9.44 12.78
N MET A 252 -9.91 10.55 12.45
CA MET A 252 -9.40 10.81 11.11
C MET A 252 -8.13 10.01 10.78
N SER A 253 -7.48 9.39 11.76
CA SER A 253 -6.21 8.68 11.60
C SER A 253 -6.27 7.22 12.04
N ASN A 254 -7.21 6.84 12.90
CA ASN A 254 -7.37 5.47 13.43
C ASN A 254 -8.30 4.57 12.60
N PHE A 255 -8.88 5.08 11.51
CA PHE A 255 -9.78 4.35 10.61
C PHE A 255 -11.11 3.91 11.22
N SER A 256 -11.50 4.48 12.37
CA SER A 256 -12.82 4.25 12.97
C SER A 256 -13.96 4.74 12.07
N LEU A 257 -13.73 5.74 11.22
CA LEU A 257 -14.70 6.24 10.24
C LEU A 257 -14.81 5.37 8.97
N SER A 258 -14.03 4.30 8.85
CA SER A 258 -14.13 3.40 7.70
C SER A 258 -15.46 2.65 7.72
N PRO A 259 -16.16 2.53 6.57
CA PRO A 259 -17.42 1.77 6.50
C PRO A 259 -17.24 0.32 6.97
N GLY A 260 -18.24 -0.21 7.69
CA GLY A 260 -18.18 -1.57 8.25
C GLY A 260 -18.03 -2.68 7.20
N PHE A 261 -18.50 -2.45 5.96
CA PHE A 261 -18.30 -3.38 4.84
C PHE A 261 -16.84 -3.42 4.33
N ILE A 262 -16.00 -2.45 4.74
CA ILE A 262 -14.56 -2.42 4.44
C ILE A 262 -13.76 -2.93 5.64
N LEU A 263 -14.06 -2.39 6.84
CA LEU A 263 -13.30 -2.68 8.05
C LEU A 263 -14.22 -3.17 9.16
N ASP A 264 -14.05 -4.42 9.56
CA ASP A 264 -14.75 -5.03 10.68
C ASP A 264 -14.06 -4.70 12.00
N ARG A 265 -14.50 -3.59 12.59
CA ARG A 265 -13.98 -3.08 13.85
C ARG A 265 -14.33 -3.97 15.06
N SER A 266 -15.29 -4.90 14.93
CA SER A 266 -15.63 -5.84 16.01
C SER A 266 -14.52 -6.87 16.26
N ARG A 267 -13.69 -7.13 15.24
CA ARG A 267 -12.57 -8.09 15.30
C ARG A 267 -11.24 -7.42 15.71
N GLY A 268 -11.23 -6.11 15.89
CA GLY A 268 -10.09 -5.33 16.39
C GLY A 268 -9.91 -3.97 15.69
N PRO A 269 -9.07 -3.09 16.26
CA PRO A 269 -8.77 -1.79 15.68
C PRO A 269 -7.73 -1.89 14.55
N PHE A 270 -7.73 -0.90 13.65
CA PHE A 270 -6.70 -0.76 12.61
C PHE A 270 -5.32 -0.42 13.21
N LEU A 271 -5.27 0.57 14.11
CA LEU A 271 -4.06 0.88 14.90
C LEU A 271 -4.00 -0.05 16.11
N ARG A 272 -3.23 -1.14 15.99
CA ARG A 272 -3.25 -2.26 16.95
C ARG A 272 -2.41 -2.05 18.21
N LYS A 273 -1.08 -1.93 18.07
CA LYS A 273 -0.14 -1.80 19.22
C LYS A 273 0.91 -0.71 19.06
N GLY A 274 1.36 -0.42 17.83
CA GLY A 274 2.34 0.64 17.59
C GLY A 274 3.75 0.35 18.12
N ILE A 275 4.14 -0.91 18.29
CA ILE A 275 5.46 -1.32 18.83
C ILE A 275 6.29 -2.12 17.80
N SER A 276 7.59 -2.21 18.04
CA SER A 276 8.52 -3.10 17.32
C SER A 276 8.80 -4.38 18.11
N GLY A 277 9.05 -5.48 17.42
CA GLY A 277 9.37 -6.79 18.01
C GLY A 277 8.17 -7.56 18.54
N ASP A 278 6.93 -7.16 18.21
CA ASP A 278 5.73 -7.86 18.68
C ASP A 278 5.64 -9.28 18.11
N TRP A 279 6.31 -9.56 16.99
CA TRP A 279 6.42 -10.90 16.43
C TRP A 279 6.86 -11.97 17.43
N ARG A 280 7.64 -11.60 18.47
CA ARG A 280 8.09 -12.51 19.54
C ARG A 280 6.94 -13.04 20.39
N ASN A 281 5.83 -12.31 20.47
CA ASN A 281 4.62 -12.71 21.19
C ASN A 281 3.69 -13.59 20.36
N HIS A 282 4.00 -13.81 19.07
CA HIS A 282 3.10 -14.44 18.12
C HIS A 282 3.73 -15.65 17.41
N LEU A 283 5.02 -15.62 17.11
CA LEU A 283 5.73 -16.71 16.44
C LEU A 283 6.38 -17.64 17.46
N SER A 284 6.18 -18.94 17.29
CA SER A 284 6.95 -19.93 18.04
C SER A 284 8.45 -19.86 17.67
N PRO A 285 9.36 -20.37 18.51
CA PRO A 285 10.78 -20.44 18.17
C PRO A 285 11.04 -21.17 16.85
N GLU A 286 10.26 -22.20 16.55
CA GLU A 286 10.32 -22.95 15.30
C GLU A 286 9.89 -22.10 14.10
N GLN A 287 8.76 -21.40 14.21
CA GLN A 287 8.28 -20.49 13.16
C GLN A 287 9.29 -19.36 12.90
N SER A 288 9.86 -18.78 13.96
CA SER A 288 10.90 -17.75 13.84
C SER A 288 12.15 -18.30 13.12
N ARG A 289 12.64 -19.48 13.52
CA ARG A 289 13.81 -20.11 12.87
C ARG A 289 13.55 -20.37 11.38
N ARG A 290 12.37 -20.90 11.04
CA ARG A 290 11.96 -21.13 9.66
C ARG A 290 11.91 -19.84 8.85
N PHE A 291 11.37 -18.77 9.44
CA PHE A 291 11.37 -17.45 8.82
C PHE A 291 12.81 -16.95 8.56
N ASP A 292 13.70 -17.09 9.53
CA ASP A 292 15.10 -16.64 9.43
C ASP A 292 15.87 -17.37 8.33
N LEU A 293 15.61 -18.67 8.15
CA LEU A 293 16.18 -19.45 7.04
C LEU A 293 15.77 -18.88 5.68
N VAL A 294 14.47 -18.61 5.49
CA VAL A 294 13.96 -17.99 4.26
C VAL A 294 14.45 -16.55 4.12
N TYR A 295 14.62 -15.81 5.21
CA TYR A 295 15.13 -14.44 5.16
C TYR A 295 16.58 -14.37 4.67
N ARG A 296 17.42 -15.31 5.11
CA ARG A 296 18.83 -15.41 4.67
C ARG A 296 18.94 -15.89 3.22
N GLU A 297 18.10 -16.85 2.84
CA GLU A 297 18.07 -17.43 1.50
C GLU A 297 16.68 -17.28 0.88
N PRO A 298 16.29 -16.04 0.52
CA PRO A 298 14.96 -15.81 -0.03
C PRO A 298 14.80 -16.58 -1.34
N PRO A 299 13.71 -17.33 -1.54
CA PRO A 299 13.54 -18.19 -2.70
C PRO A 299 13.79 -17.41 -3.98
N ARG A 300 14.70 -17.94 -4.82
CA ARG A 300 15.01 -17.38 -6.14
C ARG A 300 13.85 -17.55 -7.13
N PHE A 301 12.86 -18.37 -6.77
CA PHE A 301 11.71 -18.72 -7.58
C PHE A 301 10.62 -17.66 -7.58
N PHE A 302 10.92 -16.50 -8.17
CA PHE A 302 9.92 -15.74 -8.91
C PHE A 302 10.69 -15.06 -10.02
N VAL A 303 10.61 -15.67 -11.21
CA VAL A 303 11.28 -15.22 -12.42
C VAL A 303 10.98 -13.72 -12.61
N PRO A 304 11.98 -12.82 -12.52
CA PRO A 304 11.78 -11.49 -13.07
C PRO A 304 11.41 -11.71 -14.53
N ILE A 305 10.26 -11.22 -14.98
CA ILE A 305 9.89 -11.30 -16.40
C ILE A 305 11.12 -10.82 -17.19
N PRO A 306 11.78 -11.68 -17.98
CA PRO A 306 12.98 -11.28 -18.69
C PRO A 306 12.60 -10.17 -19.67
N GLY A 307 13.27 -9.02 -19.58
CA GLY A 307 13.11 -7.93 -20.55
C GLY A 307 13.06 -6.49 -20.01
N PHE A 308 13.26 -6.25 -18.71
CA PHE A 308 13.18 -4.87 -18.17
C PHE A 308 14.51 -4.22 -17.77
N PHE A 309 15.62 -4.97 -17.81
CA PHE A 309 16.97 -4.44 -17.60
C PHE A 309 17.92 -5.11 -18.58
N ALA A 310 17.85 -4.72 -19.86
CA ALA A 310 19.07 -4.66 -20.65
C ALA A 310 19.48 -3.18 -20.65
N PRO A 311 20.68 -2.81 -20.19
CA PRO A 311 21.25 -1.54 -20.60
C PRO A 311 21.45 -1.64 -22.11
N ASN A 312 20.81 -0.76 -22.88
CA ASN A 312 21.20 -0.62 -24.28
C ASN A 312 22.65 -0.07 -24.31
N PRO A 313 23.49 -0.56 -25.24
CA PRO A 313 24.85 -0.08 -25.43
C PRO A 313 24.92 1.40 -25.82
#